data_AF-A0A889IUB0-F1
#
_entry.id   AF-A0A889IUB0-F1
#
_cell.length_a   1.000
_cell.length_b   1.000
_cell.length_c   1.000
_cell.angle_alpha   90.00
_cell.angle_beta   90.00
_cell.angle_gamma   90.00
#
_symmetry.space_group_name_H-M   'P 1'
#
loop_
_entity.id
_entity.type
_entity.pdbx_description
1 polymer ?
#
loop_
_entity_poly.entity_id
_entity_poly.type
_entity_poly.pdbx_seq_one_letter_code
_entity_poly.pdbx_strand_id
1 'polypeptide(L)'
;MCRNGLEATELDVLEQQAQDLCLILAYEAVPMPRYREGLKSYAENVKDMLEPWANHLAGLKWVLGDRLTYVDFLLYEGLDWHRVFKPDAVQQYPEIVEYLKRFERLSNLKEYFASDEYKEWPIMGPLRSWGYNKGTRVQE
;
A
#
# COMPACT_ATOMS: atom_id res chain seq x y z
N MET A 1 -3.84 21.69 1.34
CA MET A 1 -2.92 22.65 1.99
C MET A 1 -2.91 22.38 3.48
N CYS A 2 -1.73 22.23 4.07
CA CYS A 2 -1.55 22.01 5.52
C CYS A 2 -1.95 23.28 6.30
N ARG A 3 -2.46 23.12 7.52
CA ARG A 3 -2.94 24.25 8.32
C ARG A 3 -1.81 25.06 8.95
N ASN A 4 -0.66 24.42 9.18
CA ASN A 4 0.52 25.03 9.78
C ASN A 4 1.80 24.25 9.38
N GLY A 5 2.96 24.74 9.82
CA GLY A 5 4.24 24.12 9.52
C GLY A 5 4.45 22.73 10.13
N LEU A 6 3.83 22.42 11.28
CA LEU A 6 3.93 21.09 11.89
C LEU A 6 3.17 20.05 11.08
N GLU A 7 1.94 20.38 10.66
CA GLU A 7 1.16 19.51 9.75
C GLU A 7 1.87 19.31 8.41
N ALA A 8 2.63 20.30 7.93
CA ALA A 8 3.43 20.15 6.71
C ALA A 8 4.56 19.14 6.91
N THR A 9 5.36 19.30 7.96
CA THR A 9 6.45 18.35 8.28
C THR A 9 5.94 16.93 8.51
N GLU A 10 4.82 16.78 9.22
CA GLU A 10 4.22 15.45 9.44
C GLU A 10 3.76 14.82 8.12
N LEU A 11 3.09 15.60 7.26
CA LEU A 11 2.66 15.12 5.95
C LEU A 11 3.84 14.72 5.06
N ASP A 12 4.94 15.48 5.08
CA ASP A 12 6.15 15.19 4.30
C ASP A 12 6.79 13.86 4.75
N VAL A 13 6.83 13.59 6.06
CA VAL A 13 7.35 12.31 6.58
C VAL A 13 6.44 11.15 6.17
N LEU A 14 5.12 11.33 6.30
CA LEU A 14 4.13 10.31 5.91
C LEU A 14 4.16 10.01 4.41
N GLU A 15 4.38 11.04 3.58
CA GLU A 15 4.58 10.88 2.14
C GLU A 15 5.76 9.95 1.85
N GLN A 16 6.92 10.25 2.43
CA GLN A 16 8.13 9.47 2.21
C GLN A 16 7.95 8.01 2.68
N GLN A 17 7.32 7.82 3.84
CA GLN A 17 7.08 6.46 4.35
C GLN A 17 6.08 5.68 3.48
N ALA A 18 5.06 6.34 2.92
CA ALA A 18 4.10 5.69 2.02
C ALA A 18 4.76 5.31 0.70
N GLN A 19 5.67 6.14 0.18
CA GLN A 19 6.49 5.80 -0.98
C GLN A 19 7.41 4.61 -0.70
N ASP A 20 8.07 4.60 0.47
CA ASP A 20 8.94 3.48 0.87
C ASP A 20 8.16 2.15 0.93
N LEU A 21 6.89 2.17 1.36
CA LEU A 21 6.02 1.00 1.34
C LEU A 21 5.83 0.43 -0.09
N CYS A 22 5.60 1.28 -1.10
CA CYS A 22 5.52 0.82 -2.49
C CYS A 22 6.89 0.35 -3.01
N LEU A 23 7.93 1.13 -2.75
CA LEU A 23 9.27 0.91 -3.28
C LEU A 23 9.91 -0.38 -2.78
N ILE A 24 9.71 -0.73 -1.50
CA ILE A 24 10.30 -1.95 -0.94
C ILE A 24 9.73 -3.21 -1.61
N LEU A 25 8.41 -3.29 -1.78
CA LEU A 25 7.80 -4.42 -2.47
C LEU A 25 8.23 -4.48 -3.95
N ALA A 26 8.33 -3.32 -4.60
CA ALA A 26 8.85 -3.25 -5.97
C ALA A 26 10.31 -3.75 -6.06
N TYR A 27 11.15 -3.35 -5.11
CA TYR A 27 12.56 -3.73 -5.04
C TYR A 27 12.72 -5.22 -4.80
N GLU A 28 11.96 -5.81 -3.88
CA GLU A 28 11.99 -7.24 -3.62
C GLU A 28 11.49 -8.04 -4.83
N ALA A 29 10.61 -7.46 -5.66
CA ALA A 29 10.15 -8.05 -6.91
C ALA A 29 11.16 -7.96 -8.07
N VAL A 30 12.39 -7.45 -7.88
CA VAL A 30 13.45 -7.53 -8.91
C VAL A 30 13.92 -8.98 -9.02
N PRO A 31 13.92 -9.60 -10.22
CA PRO A 31 14.46 -10.95 -10.41
C PRO A 31 15.99 -10.92 -10.41
N MET A 32 16.60 -10.79 -9.24
CA MET A 32 18.05 -10.85 -9.09
C MET A 32 18.52 -12.31 -8.97
N PRO A 33 19.57 -12.75 -9.69
CA PRO A 33 20.06 -14.13 -9.66
C PRO A 33 20.42 -14.65 -8.27
N ARG A 34 20.76 -13.74 -7.35
CA ARG A 34 21.20 -14.05 -5.97
C ARG A 34 20.09 -13.89 -4.91
N TYR A 35 18.91 -13.39 -5.30
CA TYR A 35 17.79 -13.09 -4.40
C TYR A 35 16.49 -13.75 -4.88
N ARG A 36 16.55 -15.03 -5.28
CA ARG A 36 15.33 -15.83 -5.49
C ARG A 36 14.43 -15.90 -4.25
N GLU A 37 14.96 -15.50 -3.09
CA GLU A 37 14.28 -15.51 -1.79
C GLU A 37 13.85 -14.10 -1.32
N GLY A 38 14.13 -13.01 -2.04
CA GLY A 38 13.83 -11.64 -1.59
C GLY A 38 12.35 -11.43 -1.26
N LEU A 39 11.46 -11.69 -2.23
CA LEU A 39 10.01 -11.67 -1.98
C LEU A 39 9.55 -12.66 -0.90
N LYS A 40 10.22 -13.81 -0.75
CA LYS A 40 9.84 -14.80 0.26
C LYS A 40 10.18 -14.30 1.66
N SER A 41 11.42 -13.84 1.87
CA SER A 41 11.86 -13.24 3.11
C SER A 41 11.06 -11.97 3.44
N TYR A 42 10.73 -11.18 2.42
CA TYR A 42 9.85 -10.03 2.57
C TYR A 42 8.44 -10.45 3.01
N ALA A 43 7.86 -11.50 2.41
CA ALA A 43 6.56 -12.01 2.80
C ALA A 43 6.52 -12.55 4.24
N GLU A 44 7.61 -13.14 4.72
CA GLU A 44 7.76 -13.60 6.11
C GLU A 44 7.81 -12.43 7.11
N ASN A 45 8.36 -11.29 6.70
CA ASN A 45 8.56 -10.11 7.54
C ASN A 45 7.64 -8.92 7.18
N VAL A 46 6.63 -9.12 6.32
CA VAL A 46 5.75 -8.05 5.82
C VAL A 46 5.03 -7.30 6.95
N LYS A 47 4.81 -7.98 8.08
CA LYS A 47 4.26 -7.38 9.30
C LYS A 47 5.07 -6.17 9.78
N ASP A 48 6.39 -6.16 9.58
CA ASP A 48 7.27 -5.08 10.03
C ASP A 48 7.01 -3.79 9.25
N MET A 49 6.41 -3.91 8.05
CA MET A 49 5.94 -2.78 7.24
C MET A 49 4.50 -2.39 7.56
N LEU A 50 3.63 -3.37 7.85
CA LEU A 50 2.20 -3.13 8.09
C LEU A 50 1.90 -2.61 9.50
N GLU A 51 2.56 -3.13 10.54
CA GLU A 51 2.28 -2.81 11.93
C GLU A 51 2.46 -1.31 12.26
N PRO A 52 3.52 -0.61 11.78
CA PRO A 52 3.63 0.83 11.98
C PRO A 52 2.45 1.61 11.40
N TRP A 53 1.95 1.22 10.23
CA TRP A 53 0.78 1.85 9.61
C TRP A 53 -0.51 1.55 10.37
N ALA A 54 -0.70 0.31 10.83
CA ALA A 54 -1.86 -0.03 11.66
C ALA A 54 -1.89 0.81 12.95
N ASN A 55 -0.75 0.93 13.63
CA ASN A 55 -0.60 1.74 14.83
C ASN A 55 -0.84 3.23 14.56
N HIS A 56 -0.31 3.77 13.46
CA HIS A 56 -0.52 5.17 13.08
C HIS A 56 -1.99 5.46 12.75
N LEU A 57 -2.65 4.56 12.03
CA LEU A 57 -4.05 4.71 11.63
C LEU A 57 -5.04 4.45 12.77
N ALA A 58 -4.59 3.90 13.90
CA ALA A 58 -5.43 3.62 15.06
C ALA A 58 -6.07 4.92 15.59
N GLY A 59 -7.39 5.03 15.41
CA GLY A 59 -8.15 6.22 15.82
C GLY A 59 -8.13 7.38 14.81
N LEU A 60 -7.47 7.24 13.66
CA LEU A 60 -7.46 8.24 12.60
C LEU A 60 -8.43 7.88 11.47
N LYS A 61 -9.07 8.91 10.90
CA LYS A 61 -9.93 8.75 9.71
C LYS A 61 -9.11 8.71 8.41
N TRP A 62 -8.06 9.51 8.35
CA TRP A 62 -7.12 9.63 7.25
C TRP A 62 -5.71 9.75 7.82
N VAL A 63 -4.70 9.63 6.97
CA VAL A 63 -3.29 9.59 7.40
C VAL A 63 -2.88 10.81 8.23
N LEU A 64 -3.53 11.96 7.99
CA LEU A 64 -3.36 13.21 8.74
C LEU A 64 -4.68 13.66 9.40
N GLY A 65 -5.22 12.82 10.28
CA GLY A 65 -6.41 13.14 11.09
C GLY A 65 -7.73 12.95 10.34
N ASP A 66 -8.59 13.97 10.33
CA ASP A 66 -9.94 13.89 9.76
C ASP A 66 -10.03 14.33 8.29
N ARG A 67 -8.93 14.81 7.72
CA ARG A 67 -8.89 15.39 6.37
C ARG A 67 -8.17 14.46 5.41
N LEU A 68 -8.83 14.15 4.30
CA LEU A 68 -8.22 13.44 3.18
C LEU A 68 -7.17 14.34 2.50
N THR A 69 -5.99 13.78 2.24
CA THR A 69 -4.86 14.43 1.57
C THR A 69 -4.38 13.59 0.40
N TYR A 70 -3.43 14.08 -0.39
CA TYR A 70 -2.85 13.29 -1.48
C TYR A 70 -2.02 12.10 -0.96
N VAL A 71 -1.46 12.19 0.25
CA VAL A 71 -0.71 11.09 0.88
C VAL A 71 -1.61 9.88 1.16
N ASP A 72 -2.91 10.09 1.39
CA ASP A 72 -3.85 8.98 1.51
C ASP A 72 -3.97 8.14 0.23
N PHE A 73 -3.75 8.75 -0.94
CA PHE A 73 -3.74 8.03 -2.22
C PHE A 73 -2.48 7.20 -2.38
N LEU A 74 -1.32 7.74 -1.97
CA LEU A 74 -0.04 7.02 -1.97
C LEU A 74 -0.09 5.84 -1.00
N LEU A 75 -0.59 6.07 0.21
CA LEU A 75 -0.73 5.04 1.23
C LEU A 75 -1.74 3.97 0.81
N TYR A 76 -2.87 4.37 0.19
CA TYR A 76 -3.84 3.42 -0.37
C TYR A 76 -3.19 2.49 -1.40
N GLU A 77 -2.43 3.05 -2.36
CA GLU A 77 -1.74 2.24 -3.37
C GLU A 77 -0.78 1.23 -2.73
N GLY A 78 0.06 1.69 -1.80
CA GLY A 78 0.98 0.82 -1.09
C GLY A 78 0.26 -0.30 -0.34
N LEU A 79 -0.73 0.04 0.48
CA LEU A 79 -1.50 -0.95 1.24
C LEU A 79 -2.30 -1.90 0.34
N ASP A 80 -2.82 -1.43 -0.79
CA ASP A 80 -3.52 -2.28 -1.76
C ASP A 80 -2.57 -3.28 -2.43
N TRP A 81 -1.36 -2.86 -2.80
CA TRP A 81 -0.36 -3.79 -3.31
C TRP A 81 -0.05 -4.88 -2.29
N HIS A 82 0.04 -4.54 -1.01
CA HIS A 82 0.25 -5.52 0.08
C HIS A 82 -0.96 -6.43 0.28
N ARG A 83 -2.18 -5.90 0.14
CA ARG A 83 -3.42 -6.67 0.18
C ARG A 83 -3.47 -7.72 -0.93
N VAL A 84 -2.97 -7.39 -2.12
CA VAL A 84 -2.85 -8.34 -3.24
C VAL A 84 -1.69 -9.31 -3.03
N PHE A 85 -0.55 -8.83 -2.51
CA PHE A 85 0.68 -9.61 -2.32
C PHE A 85 0.56 -10.68 -1.23
N LYS A 86 0.11 -10.30 -0.03
CA LYS A 86 -0.01 -11.17 1.14
C LYS A 86 -1.31 -10.85 1.91
N PRO A 87 -2.48 -11.25 1.37
CA PRO A 87 -3.79 -10.88 1.92
C PRO A 87 -3.96 -11.29 3.38
N ASP A 88 -3.47 -12.47 3.77
CA ASP A 88 -3.59 -12.98 5.15
C ASP A 88 -2.83 -12.14 6.16
N ALA A 89 -1.76 -11.44 5.75
CA ALA A 89 -1.04 -10.52 6.61
C ALA A 89 -1.83 -9.22 6.82
N VAL A 90 -2.38 -8.64 5.74
CA VAL A 90 -3.20 -7.42 5.83
C VAL A 90 -4.47 -7.65 6.64
N GLN A 91 -5.10 -8.82 6.51
CA GLN A 91 -6.32 -9.17 7.26
C GLN A 91 -6.11 -9.21 8.79
N GLN A 92 -4.87 -9.31 9.28
CA GLN A 92 -4.57 -9.26 10.71
C GLN A 92 -4.64 -7.85 11.31
N TYR A 93 -4.74 -6.81 10.47
CA TYR A 93 -4.78 -5.40 10.89
C TYR A 93 -6.12 -4.74 10.50
N PRO A 94 -7.15 -4.80 11.37
CA PRO A 94 -8.46 -4.21 11.11
C PRO A 94 -8.41 -2.72 10.74
N GLU A 95 -7.48 -1.96 11.31
CA GLU A 95 -7.26 -0.53 11.07
C GLU A 95 -6.94 -0.27 9.60
N ILE A 96 -6.05 -1.08 9.02
CA ILE A 96 -5.67 -1.04 7.60
C ILE A 96 -6.85 -1.46 6.73
N VAL A 97 -7.53 -2.56 7.09
CA VAL A 97 -8.67 -3.08 6.32
C VAL A 97 -9.80 -2.05 6.24
N GLU A 98 -10.14 -1.42 7.36
CA GLU A 98 -11.17 -0.38 7.40
C GLU A 98 -10.73 0.91 6.72
N TYR A 99 -9.45 1.27 6.78
CA TYR A 99 -8.88 2.38 6.02
C TYR A 99 -9.05 2.19 4.50
N LEU A 100 -8.66 1.03 3.97
CA LEU A 100 -8.82 0.68 2.55
C LEU A 100 -10.30 0.73 2.12
N LYS A 101 -11.19 0.10 2.89
CA LYS A 101 -12.65 0.13 2.61
C LYS A 101 -13.21 1.55 2.62
N ARG A 102 -12.75 2.40 3.54
CA ARG A 102 -13.19 3.80 3.64
C ARG A 102 -12.75 4.59 2.41
N PHE A 103 -11.53 4.41 1.96
CA PHE A 103 -10.98 5.03 0.75
C PHE A 103 -11.79 4.62 -0.49
N GLU A 104 -12.06 3.32 -0.65
CA GLU A 104 -12.84 2.77 -1.78
C GLU A 104 -14.30 3.22 -1.83
N ARG A 105 -14.85 3.67 -0.70
CA ARG A 105 -16.22 4.19 -0.60
C ARG A 105 -16.34 5.68 -0.94
N LEU A 106 -15.23 6.39 -1.18
CA LEU A 106 -15.28 7.77 -1.66
C LEU A 106 -16.01 7.79 -3.01
N SER A 107 -17.06 8.63 -3.14
CA SER A 107 -17.99 8.59 -4.28
C SER A 107 -17.28 8.60 -5.64
N ASN A 108 -16.35 9.53 -5.82
CA ASN A 108 -15.62 9.70 -7.07
C ASN A 108 -14.71 8.50 -7.38
N LEU A 109 -14.13 7.88 -6.33
CA LEU A 109 -13.30 6.70 -6.50
C LEU A 109 -14.12 5.45 -6.74
N LYS A 110 -15.28 5.32 -6.08
CA LYS A 110 -16.21 4.22 -6.33
C LYS A 110 -16.68 4.22 -7.79
N GLU A 111 -16.98 5.40 -8.35
CA GLU A 111 -17.31 5.56 -9.76
C GLU A 111 -16.11 5.23 -10.66
N TYR A 112 -14.92 5.74 -10.33
CA TYR A 112 -13.69 5.45 -11.08
C TYR A 112 -13.36 3.95 -11.10
N PHE A 113 -13.36 3.27 -9.95
CA PHE A 113 -13.10 1.84 -9.85
C PHE A 113 -14.12 0.97 -10.59
N ALA A 114 -15.34 1.48 -10.81
CA ALA A 114 -16.36 0.80 -11.60
C ALA A 114 -16.29 1.10 -13.11
N SER A 115 -15.45 2.05 -13.52
CA SER A 115 -15.32 2.49 -14.92
C SER A 115 -14.31 1.65 -15.70
N ASP A 116 -14.43 1.67 -17.03
CA ASP A 116 -13.48 0.99 -17.93
C ASP A 116 -12.07 1.61 -17.93
N GLU A 117 -11.94 2.84 -17.40
CA GLU A 117 -10.65 3.54 -17.26
C GLU A 117 -9.79 2.92 -16.16
N TYR A 118 -10.41 2.37 -15.11
CA TYR A 118 -9.68 1.74 -14.02
C TYR A 118 -8.99 0.45 -14.48
N LYS A 119 -7.72 0.33 -14.11
CA LYS A 119 -6.89 -0.84 -14.38
C LYS A 119 -6.34 -1.37 -13.06
N GLU A 120 -6.81 -2.55 -12.67
CA GLU A 120 -6.29 -3.30 -11.52
C GLU A 120 -4.92 -3.94 -11.83
N TRP A 121 -4.65 -4.25 -13.10
CA TRP A 121 -3.44 -4.94 -13.55
C TRP A 121 -2.94 -4.40 -14.91
N PRO A 122 -1.64 -4.51 -15.21
CA PRO A 122 -0.58 -4.99 -14.32
C PRO A 122 -0.21 -3.95 -13.23
N ILE A 123 0.12 -4.41 -12.03
CA ILE A 123 0.66 -3.57 -10.94
C ILE A 123 2.11 -3.16 -11.26
N MET A 124 2.87 -4.10 -11.83
CA MET A 124 4.30 -3.97 -12.08
C MET A 124 4.65 -4.25 -13.54
N GLY A 125 5.80 -3.77 -13.99
CA GLY A 125 6.32 -4.05 -15.33
C GLY A 125 6.66 -5.54 -15.57
N PRO A 126 6.78 -5.97 -16.84
CA PRO A 126 6.96 -7.37 -17.26
C PRO A 126 8.21 -8.08 -16.73
N LEU A 127 9.19 -7.31 -16.27
CA LEU A 127 10.45 -7.86 -15.77
C LEU A 127 10.44 -8.08 -14.25
N ARG A 128 9.31 -7.85 -13.56
CA ARG A 128 9.20 -8.13 -12.12
C ARG A 128 8.73 -9.56 -11.88
N SER A 129 9.23 -10.18 -10.82
CA SER A 129 8.84 -11.54 -10.41
C SER A 129 7.42 -11.59 -9.83
N TRP A 130 6.84 -10.44 -9.48
CA TRP A 130 5.48 -10.28 -8.99
C TRP A 130 4.82 -9.04 -9.63
N GLY A 131 3.49 -9.02 -9.74
CA GLY A 131 2.73 -7.83 -10.15
C GLY A 131 2.51 -7.63 -11.65
N TYR A 132 3.11 -8.44 -12.53
CA TYR A 132 2.83 -8.37 -13.98
C TYR A 132 1.62 -9.21 -14.42
N ASN A 133 1.56 -10.47 -14.01
CA ASN A 133 0.45 -11.37 -14.34
C ASN A 133 -0.49 -11.56 -13.14
N LYS A 134 -1.79 -11.52 -13.40
CA LYS A 134 -2.79 -11.78 -12.37
C LYS A 134 -2.62 -13.21 -11.83
N GLY A 135 -2.37 -13.35 -10.53
CA GLY A 135 -2.26 -14.65 -9.87
C GLY A 135 -0.84 -15.18 -9.63
N THR A 136 0.22 -14.42 -9.92
CA THR A 136 1.56 -14.76 -9.43
C THR A 136 1.59 -14.60 -7.91
N ARG A 137 1.20 -15.64 -7.17
CA ARG A 137 1.40 -15.71 -5.71
C ARG A 137 2.84 -16.18 -5.48
N VAL A 138 3.54 -15.54 -4.54
CA VAL A 138 4.80 -16.08 -4.04
C VAL A 138 4.46 -17.45 -3.43
N GLN A 139 4.95 -18.52 -4.05
CA GLN A 139 4.77 -19.87 -3.54
C GLN A 139 5.49 -19.99 -2.20
N GLU A 140 4.83 -20.59 -1.20
CA GLU A 140 5.38 -20.88 0.13
C GLU A 140 6.66 -21.73 0.07
#